data_AF-A0A954G8F6-F1
#
_entry.id   AF-A0A954G8F6-F1
#
_cell.length_a   1.000
_cell.length_b   1.000
_cell.length_c   1.000
_cell.angle_alpha   90.00
_cell.angle_beta   90.00
_cell.angle_gamma   90.00
#
_symmetry.space_group_name_H-M   'P 1'
#
loop_
_entity.id
_entity.type
_entity.pdbx_description
1 polymer ?
#
loop_
_entity_poly.entity_id
_entity_poly.type
_entity_poly.pdbx_seq_one_letter_code
_entity_poly.pdbx_strand_id
1 'polypeptide(L)'
;MNQNHQPSENQNDPQEIISAFLDGLLTEEESRTFLKRLESDEAARDLYLEMMNTDSLLKWEQGQTAPLPDLFCLPPEMDLSQPTVDPGVVSARKQLAFMRYALAATVAVCLFLTVLLLLESHPNQAIARLDPSDGVPAAMIIEEHRPVWEQTEWTQDVSKPLVPGWLKLKSGRALIDFLSGTTIALQGPAELGVNSDNRAYLKSGRLAVVGTSRPHDFTLTTANLTILSQSANFGLSVTPDEQTELHVFEGRVTVSQSQSQPKAEIIQDQTPETADAITVEAGQSIVFDGS
;
A
#
# COMPACT_ATOMS: atom_id res chain seq x y z
N MET A 1 -1.43 2.91 -64.68
CA MET A 1 -2.83 3.33 -64.57
C MET A 1 -3.55 2.37 -63.63
N ASN A 2 -4.22 2.95 -62.62
CA ASN A 2 -5.24 2.42 -61.71
C ASN A 2 -4.82 1.21 -60.86
N GLN A 3 -4.48 1.31 -59.56
CA GLN A 3 -5.08 2.10 -58.47
C GLN A 3 -6.60 2.20 -58.54
N ASN A 4 -7.27 1.28 -57.84
CA ASN A 4 -8.57 1.55 -57.23
C ASN A 4 -8.51 1.17 -55.76
N HIS A 5 -9.14 2.03 -54.99
CA HIS A 5 -8.98 2.37 -53.59
C HIS A 5 -9.90 1.50 -52.71
N GLN A 6 -9.32 0.98 -51.61
CA GLN A 6 -9.84 0.49 -50.32
C GLN A 6 -11.31 0.04 -50.14
N PRO A 7 -11.50 -0.95 -49.26
CA PRO A 7 -11.98 -0.59 -47.93
C PRO A 7 -10.90 -0.81 -46.87
N SER A 8 -10.64 0.25 -46.12
CA SER A 8 -10.01 0.23 -44.80
C SER A 8 -10.93 -0.49 -43.82
N GLU A 9 -10.51 -1.60 -43.22
CA GLU A 9 -11.22 -2.28 -42.12
C GLU A 9 -10.36 -3.49 -41.72
N ASN A 10 -9.73 -3.62 -40.55
CA ASN A 10 -9.68 -2.82 -39.36
C ASN A 10 -8.33 -3.22 -38.72
N GLN A 11 -7.31 -2.35 -38.73
CA GLN A 11 -6.16 -2.56 -37.85
C GLN A 11 -6.65 -2.22 -36.45
N ASN A 12 -7.47 -3.11 -35.88
CA ASN A 12 -7.87 -2.98 -34.49
C ASN A 12 -6.60 -2.93 -33.66
N ASP A 13 -6.50 -1.89 -32.85
CA ASP A 13 -5.42 -1.73 -31.89
C ASP A 13 -5.29 -3.06 -31.13
N PRO A 14 -4.08 -3.64 -30.97
CA PRO A 14 -3.90 -4.85 -30.18
C PRO A 14 -4.57 -4.74 -28.80
N GLN A 15 -4.63 -3.54 -28.21
CA GLN A 15 -5.34 -3.30 -26.96
C GLN A 15 -6.86 -3.45 -27.11
N GLU A 16 -7.44 -2.98 -28.20
CA GLU A 16 -8.89 -3.04 -28.45
C GLU A 16 -9.37 -4.49 -28.65
N ILE A 17 -8.59 -5.32 -29.35
CA ILE A 17 -8.89 -6.75 -29.50
C ILE A 17 -8.80 -7.47 -28.15
N ILE A 18 -7.78 -7.16 -27.35
CA ILE A 18 -7.61 -7.78 -26.03
C ILE A 18 -8.75 -7.37 -25.10
N SER A 19 -9.15 -6.09 -25.08
CA SER A 19 -10.29 -5.61 -24.29
C SER A 19 -11.58 -6.31 -24.71
N ALA A 20 -11.87 -6.34 -26.01
CA ALA A 20 -13.05 -7.02 -26.53
C ALA A 20 -13.07 -8.52 -26.21
N PHE A 21 -11.89 -9.16 -26.13
CA PHE A 21 -11.77 -10.55 -25.70
C PHE A 21 -12.07 -10.72 -24.20
N LEU A 22 -11.52 -9.86 -23.34
CA LEU A 22 -11.74 -9.90 -21.88
C LEU A 22 -13.19 -9.56 -21.49
N ASP A 23 -13.85 -8.73 -22.30
CA ASP A 23 -15.27 -8.37 -22.17
C ASP A 23 -16.22 -9.42 -22.77
N GLY A 24 -15.69 -10.47 -23.43
CA GLY A 24 -16.48 -11.54 -24.05
C GLY A 24 -17.25 -11.11 -25.30
N LEU A 25 -16.82 -10.03 -25.95
CA LEU A 25 -17.48 -9.40 -27.11
C LEU A 25 -16.95 -9.92 -28.46
N LEU A 26 -15.86 -10.70 -28.47
CA LEU A 26 -15.35 -11.34 -29.68
C LEU A 26 -16.19 -12.55 -30.08
N THR A 27 -16.36 -12.75 -31.39
CA THR A 27 -16.92 -13.99 -31.92
C THR A 27 -15.98 -15.18 -31.71
N GLU A 28 -16.51 -16.39 -31.78
CA GLU A 28 -15.71 -17.62 -31.59
C GLU A 28 -14.57 -17.77 -32.62
N GLU A 29 -14.79 -17.30 -33.85
CA GLU A 29 -13.77 -17.30 -34.91
C GLU A 29 -12.66 -16.27 -34.66
N GLU A 30 -13.02 -15.08 -34.18
CA GLU A 30 -12.07 -14.00 -33.82
C GLU A 30 -11.24 -14.38 -32.59
N SER A 31 -11.89 -14.95 -31.57
CA SER A 31 -11.25 -15.49 -30.37
C SER A 31 -10.19 -16.54 -30.72
N ARG A 32 -10.53 -17.50 -31.58
CA ARG A 32 -9.59 -18.54 -32.02
C ARG A 32 -8.40 -17.97 -32.79
N THR A 33 -8.64 -16.93 -33.60
CA THR A 33 -7.60 -16.25 -34.36
C THR A 33 -6.66 -15.47 -33.43
N PHE A 34 -7.21 -14.79 -32.42
CA PHE A 34 -6.46 -14.07 -31.40
C PHE A 34 -5.60 -15.02 -30.55
N LEU A 35 -6.16 -16.13 -30.07
CA LEU A 35 -5.42 -17.14 -29.31
C LEU A 35 -4.25 -17.74 -30.12
N LYS A 36 -4.45 -17.99 -31.42
CA LYS A 36 -3.37 -18.46 -32.30
C LYS A 36 -2.26 -17.42 -32.48
N ARG A 37 -2.60 -16.12 -32.43
CA ARG A 37 -1.61 -15.03 -32.51
C ARG A 37 -0.79 -14.93 -31.22
N LEU A 38 -1.40 -15.13 -30.06
CA LEU A 38 -0.73 -15.19 -28.74
C LEU A 38 0.31 -16.31 -28.63
N GLU A 39 0.14 -17.40 -29.40
CA GLU A 39 1.11 -18.50 -29.44
C GLU A 39 2.43 -18.08 -30.09
N SER A 40 2.40 -17.24 -31.14
CA SER A 40 3.58 -16.88 -31.92
C SER A 40 4.17 -15.49 -31.63
N ASP A 41 3.46 -14.64 -30.88
CA ASP A 41 3.84 -13.25 -30.60
C ASP A 41 4.03 -13.03 -29.09
N GLU A 42 5.29 -12.86 -28.66
CA GLU A 42 5.66 -12.63 -27.27
C GLU A 42 5.18 -11.26 -26.76
N ALA A 43 5.28 -10.22 -27.59
CA ALA A 43 4.84 -8.87 -27.22
C ALA A 43 3.31 -8.79 -27.03
N ALA A 44 2.55 -9.54 -27.86
CA ALA A 44 1.11 -9.65 -27.68
C ALA A 44 0.73 -10.42 -26.40
N ARG A 45 1.56 -11.39 -25.99
CA ARG A 45 1.36 -12.15 -24.74
C ARG A 45 1.58 -11.31 -23.51
N ASP A 46 2.66 -10.52 -23.50
CA ASP A 46 2.96 -9.63 -22.39
C ASP A 46 1.85 -8.57 -22.22
N LEU A 47 1.42 -7.96 -23.33
CA LEU A 47 0.33 -6.98 -23.32
C LEU A 47 -1.00 -7.60 -22.86
N TYR A 48 -1.29 -8.84 -23.24
CA TYR A 48 -2.47 -9.58 -22.78
C TYR A 48 -2.43 -9.84 -21.28
N LEU A 49 -1.28 -10.30 -20.75
CA LEU A 49 -1.12 -10.58 -19.32
C LEU A 49 -1.25 -9.31 -18.46
N GLU A 50 -0.68 -8.20 -18.93
CA GLU A 50 -0.79 -6.90 -18.26
C GLU A 50 -2.26 -6.44 -18.17
N MET A 51 -2.99 -6.53 -19.28
CA MET A 51 -4.38 -6.07 -19.31
C MET A 51 -5.33 -7.03 -18.59
N MET A 52 -5.08 -8.35 -18.65
CA MET A 52 -5.81 -9.34 -17.88
C MET A 52 -5.63 -9.15 -16.37
N ASN A 53 -4.42 -8.82 -15.90
CA ASN A 53 -4.18 -8.54 -14.48
C ASN A 53 -4.97 -7.31 -14.03
N THR A 54 -4.98 -6.27 -14.85
CA THR A 54 -5.74 -5.04 -14.60
C THR A 54 -7.25 -5.32 -14.56
N ASP A 55 -7.79 -6.06 -15.53
CA ASP A 55 -9.21 -6.45 -15.59
C ASP A 55 -9.61 -7.34 -14.40
N SER A 56 -8.74 -8.28 -14.01
CA SER A 56 -8.97 -9.17 -12.86
C SER A 56 -9.05 -8.38 -11.55
N LEU A 57 -8.19 -7.37 -11.36
CA LEU A 57 -8.20 -6.50 -10.18
C LEU A 57 -9.50 -5.67 -10.12
N LEU A 58 -9.93 -5.13 -11.25
CA LEU A 58 -11.19 -4.36 -11.35
C LEU A 58 -12.42 -5.24 -11.07
N LYS A 59 -12.47 -6.46 -11.63
CA LYS A 59 -13.55 -7.42 -11.37
C LYS A 59 -13.60 -7.87 -9.91
N TRP A 60 -12.44 -8.00 -9.26
CA TRP A 60 -12.35 -8.29 -7.83
C TRP A 60 -12.94 -7.17 -6.97
N GLU A 61 -12.58 -5.91 -7.22
CA GLU A 61 -13.15 -4.77 -6.47
C GLU A 61 -14.66 -4.61 -6.68
N GLN A 62 -15.15 -4.94 -7.87
CA GLN A 62 -16.59 -4.89 -8.16
C GLN A 62 -17.37 -6.12 -7.67
N GLY A 63 -16.69 -7.10 -7.03
CA GLY A 63 -17.31 -8.34 -6.55
C GLY A 63 -17.83 -9.24 -7.67
N GLN A 64 -17.41 -9.03 -8.92
CA GLN A 64 -17.85 -9.75 -10.12
C GLN A 64 -16.86 -10.86 -10.50
N THR A 65 -16.50 -11.71 -9.54
CA THR A 65 -15.77 -12.94 -9.86
C THR A 65 -16.77 -14.03 -10.24
N ALA A 66 -16.65 -14.57 -11.45
CA ALA A 66 -17.45 -15.72 -11.85
C ALA A 66 -17.12 -16.91 -10.94
N PRO A 67 -18.13 -17.66 -10.46
CA PRO A 67 -17.87 -18.87 -9.69
C PRO A 67 -17.10 -19.89 -10.53
N LEU A 68 -16.24 -20.68 -9.87
CA LEU A 68 -15.47 -21.76 -10.50
C LEU A 68 -16.42 -22.64 -11.35
N PRO A 69 -16.03 -23.03 -12.58
CA PRO A 69 -16.89 -23.80 -13.47
C PRO A 69 -17.34 -25.10 -12.80
N ASP A 70 -18.61 -25.47 -13.03
CA ASP A 70 -19.38 -26.56 -12.42
C ASP A 70 -18.76 -27.98 -12.52
N LEU A 71 -17.54 -28.14 -13.03
CA LEU A 71 -16.81 -29.42 -13.05
C LEU A 71 -16.59 -30.03 -11.65
N PHE A 72 -16.75 -29.25 -10.58
CA PHE A 72 -16.63 -29.70 -9.19
C PHE A 72 -17.98 -29.87 -8.46
N CYS A 73 -19.12 -29.67 -9.13
CA CYS A 73 -20.45 -29.83 -8.55
C CYS A 73 -21.16 -31.05 -9.13
N LEU A 74 -21.31 -32.12 -8.35
CA LEU A 74 -22.19 -33.25 -8.68
C LEU A 74 -23.66 -32.83 -8.54
N PRO A 75 -24.55 -33.10 -9.50
CA PRO A 75 -25.96 -32.72 -9.38
C PRO A 75 -26.75 -33.77 -8.60
N PRO A 76 -27.87 -33.36 -7.97
CA PRO A 76 -29.12 -33.97 -8.41
C PRO A 76 -30.31 -33.00 -8.52
N GLU A 77 -30.99 -33.16 -9.66
CA GLU A 77 -32.45 -33.28 -9.86
C GLU A 77 -33.40 -32.16 -9.41
N MET A 78 -33.62 -31.26 -10.37
CA MET A 78 -34.89 -30.74 -10.90
C MET A 78 -36.20 -31.24 -10.27
N ASP A 79 -37.00 -30.31 -9.71
CA ASP A 79 -38.47 -30.40 -9.71
C ASP A 79 -39.09 -29.01 -9.92
N LEU A 80 -40.07 -28.95 -10.81
CA LEU A 80 -40.79 -27.77 -11.29
C LEU A 80 -42.13 -27.68 -10.56
N SER A 81 -42.41 -26.57 -9.88
CA SER A 81 -43.79 -26.19 -9.51
C SER A 81 -43.91 -24.68 -9.30
N GLN A 82 -44.64 -24.03 -10.21
CA GLN A 82 -45.09 -22.64 -10.08
C GLN A 82 -46.22 -22.51 -9.05
N PRO A 83 -46.51 -21.29 -8.57
CA PRO A 83 -47.92 -20.90 -8.56
C PRO A 83 -48.21 -19.48 -9.05
N THR A 84 -49.34 -19.37 -9.73
CA THR A 84 -50.07 -18.18 -10.18
C THR A 84 -50.71 -17.41 -9.02
N VAL A 85 -50.67 -16.08 -9.04
CA VAL A 85 -51.59 -15.22 -8.26
C VAL A 85 -51.97 -13.96 -9.07
N ASP A 86 -53.27 -13.71 -9.14
CA ASP A 86 -53.92 -12.48 -9.59
C ASP A 86 -54.76 -11.91 -8.40
N PRO A 87 -55.31 -10.68 -8.45
CA PRO A 87 -54.93 -9.60 -7.54
C PRO A 87 -56.01 -9.23 -6.50
N GLY A 88 -55.59 -8.58 -5.41
CA GLY A 88 -56.50 -8.09 -4.36
C GLY A 88 -55.96 -6.84 -3.67
N VAL A 89 -56.47 -5.68 -4.05
CA VAL A 89 -56.05 -4.35 -3.60
C VAL A 89 -56.77 -3.97 -2.30
N VAL A 90 -56.07 -3.88 -1.16
CA VAL A 90 -56.39 -2.93 -0.07
C VAL A 90 -55.13 -2.60 0.73
N SER A 91 -54.95 -1.32 1.06
CA SER A 91 -54.05 -0.78 2.13
C SER A 91 -52.78 -0.03 1.70
N ALA A 92 -52.86 0.79 0.64
CA ALA A 92 -51.80 1.74 0.27
C ALA A 92 -51.75 3.04 1.12
N ARG A 93 -52.19 3.03 2.39
CA ARG A 93 -52.19 4.25 3.24
C ARG A 93 -51.56 4.10 4.64
N LYS A 94 -51.09 2.92 5.03
CA LYS A 94 -50.36 2.72 6.30
C LYS A 94 -48.90 2.27 6.17
N GLN A 95 -48.43 1.90 4.97
CA GLN A 95 -47.03 1.46 4.76
C GLN A 95 -46.04 2.60 4.49
N LEU A 96 -46.48 3.83 4.18
CA LEU A 96 -45.57 4.95 3.92
C LEU A 96 -44.94 5.57 5.19
N ALA A 97 -45.50 5.29 6.37
CA ALA A 97 -44.94 5.77 7.64
C ALA A 97 -43.79 4.88 8.15
N PHE A 98 -43.78 3.59 7.80
CA PHE A 98 -42.71 2.66 8.21
C PHE A 98 -41.49 2.76 7.28
N MET A 99 -41.70 3.15 6.02
CA MET A 99 -40.63 3.31 5.03
C MET A 99 -39.71 4.53 5.32
N ARG A 100 -40.17 5.52 6.09
CA ARG A 100 -39.33 6.66 6.53
C ARG A 100 -38.35 6.28 7.64
N TYR A 101 -38.66 5.26 8.44
CA TYR A 101 -37.76 4.77 9.50
C TYR A 101 -36.75 3.74 8.97
N ALA A 102 -37.10 2.98 7.92
CA ALA A 102 -36.17 2.06 7.27
C ALA A 102 -35.04 2.80 6.52
N LEU A 103 -35.33 3.95 5.90
CA LEU A 103 -34.34 4.78 5.19
C LEU A 103 -33.44 5.60 6.15
N ALA A 104 -33.96 5.97 7.33
CA ALA A 104 -33.17 6.65 8.35
C ALA A 104 -32.19 5.70 9.06
N ALA A 105 -32.58 4.44 9.26
CA ALA A 105 -31.72 3.43 9.88
C ALA A 105 -30.52 3.06 9.00
N THR A 106 -30.68 2.96 7.68
CA THR A 106 -29.55 2.66 6.77
C THR A 106 -28.57 3.82 6.68
N VAL A 107 -29.03 5.08 6.64
CA VAL A 107 -28.14 6.25 6.66
C VAL A 107 -27.38 6.35 7.98
N ALA A 108 -28.02 6.04 9.12
CA ALA A 108 -27.35 6.02 10.41
C ALA A 108 -26.31 4.89 10.52
N VAL A 109 -26.59 3.70 10.00
CA VAL A 109 -25.64 2.59 9.95
C VAL A 109 -24.48 2.91 9.00
N CYS A 110 -24.75 3.47 7.81
CA CYS A 110 -23.69 3.88 6.88
C CYS A 110 -22.83 5.01 7.46
N LEU A 111 -23.42 6.02 8.10
CA LEU A 111 -22.66 7.08 8.78
C LEU A 111 -21.87 6.55 9.98
N PHE A 112 -22.42 5.60 10.74
CA PHE A 112 -21.72 4.98 11.84
C PHE A 112 -20.57 4.10 11.34
N LEU A 113 -20.77 3.35 10.25
CA LEU A 113 -19.74 2.52 9.63
C LEU A 113 -18.65 3.38 8.99
N THR A 114 -19.00 4.49 8.32
CA THR A 114 -18.00 5.43 7.79
C THR A 114 -17.26 6.14 8.91
N VAL A 115 -17.92 6.53 10.00
CA VAL A 115 -17.25 7.08 11.19
C VAL A 115 -16.35 6.05 11.86
N LEU A 116 -16.75 4.77 11.94
CA LEU A 116 -15.89 3.69 12.43
C LEU A 116 -14.68 3.46 11.53
N LEU A 117 -14.85 3.44 10.21
CA LEU A 117 -13.75 3.35 9.25
C LEU A 117 -12.88 4.62 9.24
N LEU A 118 -13.44 5.79 9.55
CA LEU A 118 -12.71 7.05 9.73
C LEU A 118 -11.97 7.11 11.08
N LEU A 119 -12.48 6.43 12.11
CA LEU A 119 -11.78 6.23 13.39
C LEU A 119 -10.71 5.13 13.30
N GLU A 120 -10.89 4.11 12.45
CA GLU A 120 -9.85 3.10 12.19
C GLU A 120 -8.78 3.59 11.20
N SER A 121 -9.08 4.59 10.38
CA SER A 121 -8.11 5.29 9.52
C SER A 121 -7.42 6.46 10.22
N HIS A 122 -7.27 6.40 11.55
CA HIS A 122 -6.13 7.06 12.15
C HIS A 122 -4.86 6.44 11.54
N PRO A 123 -3.98 7.22 10.87
CA PRO A 123 -2.69 6.70 10.44
C PRO A 123 -2.05 6.16 11.70
N ASN A 124 -1.89 4.84 11.77
CA ASN A 124 -1.51 4.09 12.96
C ASN A 124 -0.36 4.86 13.63
N GLN A 125 -0.71 5.65 14.66
CA GLN A 125 0.25 6.46 15.38
C GLN A 125 1.02 5.44 16.17
N ALA A 126 2.12 4.99 15.58
CA ALA A 126 3.08 4.13 16.22
C ALA A 126 3.75 4.96 17.30
N ILE A 127 3.06 5.09 18.43
CA ILE A 127 3.70 5.09 19.73
C ILE A 127 4.75 3.98 19.67
N ALA A 128 5.97 4.28 20.08
CA ALA A 128 7.19 3.49 20.10
C ALA A 128 7.08 2.10 20.78
N ARG A 129 6.11 1.30 20.34
CA ARG A 129 5.99 -0.11 20.58
C ARG A 129 6.52 -0.76 19.33
N LEU A 130 7.70 -1.35 19.46
CA LEU A 130 8.02 -2.52 18.65
C LEU A 130 6.92 -3.53 19.01
N ASP A 131 5.83 -3.55 18.25
CA ASP A 131 5.01 -4.75 18.24
C ASP A 131 5.91 -5.80 17.58
N PRO A 132 6.31 -6.86 18.30
CA PRO A 132 6.98 -7.97 17.67
C PRO A 132 5.93 -8.57 16.73
N SER A 133 5.89 -8.14 15.47
CA SER A 133 5.10 -8.84 14.46
C SER A 133 5.61 -10.28 14.47
N ASP A 134 4.70 -11.23 14.65
CA ASP A 134 4.93 -12.66 14.80
C ASP A 134 5.90 -13.21 13.75
N GLY A 135 7.21 -13.14 14.03
CA GLY A 135 8.27 -13.73 13.22
C GLY A 135 8.37 -13.26 11.75
N VAL A 136 7.61 -12.25 11.32
CA VAL A 136 7.63 -11.77 9.93
C VAL A 136 8.93 -10.98 9.69
N PRO A 137 9.76 -11.37 8.72
CA PRO A 137 10.93 -10.61 8.34
C PRO A 137 10.58 -9.19 7.87
N ALA A 138 11.36 -8.20 8.33
CA ALA A 138 11.26 -6.80 7.94
C ALA A 138 12.45 -6.35 7.07
N ALA A 139 13.65 -6.85 7.35
CA ALA A 139 14.86 -6.43 6.68
C ALA A 139 15.93 -7.52 6.65
N MET A 140 17.07 -7.27 6.01
CA MET A 140 18.24 -8.15 5.99
C MET A 140 19.51 -7.31 6.09
N ILE A 141 20.52 -7.78 6.82
CA ILE A 141 21.86 -7.17 6.78
C ILE A 141 22.58 -7.73 5.55
N ILE A 142 22.90 -6.86 4.59
CA ILE A 142 23.51 -7.26 3.32
C ILE A 142 25.01 -6.98 3.25
N GLU A 143 25.53 -6.06 4.06
CA GLU A 143 26.96 -5.78 4.16
C GLU A 143 27.33 -5.28 5.57
N GLU A 144 28.53 -5.62 6.03
CA GLU A 144 29.07 -5.12 7.28
C GLU A 144 30.54 -4.72 7.15
N HIS A 145 30.92 -3.64 7.82
CA HIS A 145 32.31 -3.20 7.91
C HIS A 145 32.73 -2.97 9.36
N ARG A 146 33.50 -3.92 9.89
CA ARG A 146 34.01 -3.93 11.28
C ARG A 146 32.93 -3.65 12.34
N PRO A 147 31.77 -4.34 12.30
CA PRO A 147 30.69 -4.07 13.23
C PRO A 147 31.03 -4.54 14.64
N VAL A 148 30.60 -3.79 15.64
CA VAL A 148 30.56 -4.22 17.03
C VAL A 148 29.14 -4.04 17.52
N TRP A 149 28.33 -5.09 17.44
CA TRP A 149 26.95 -5.09 17.92
C TRP A 149 26.90 -5.25 19.45
N GLU A 150 25.95 -4.58 20.10
CA GLU A 150 25.57 -4.93 21.46
C GLU A 150 24.87 -6.29 21.43
N GLN A 151 25.41 -7.27 22.15
CA GLN A 151 24.73 -8.54 22.34
C GLN A 151 23.46 -8.30 23.15
N THR A 152 22.33 -8.42 22.47
CA THR A 152 20.99 -8.50 23.05
C THR A 152 20.44 -9.89 22.75
N GLU A 153 19.35 -10.29 23.41
CA GLU A 153 18.63 -11.54 23.06
C GLU A 153 18.17 -11.54 21.58
N TRP A 154 18.20 -10.38 20.92
CA TRP A 154 17.79 -10.11 19.54
C TRP A 154 18.95 -10.00 18.55
N THR A 155 20.20 -10.26 18.95
CA THR A 155 21.31 -10.35 17.99
C THR A 155 21.15 -11.62 17.16
N GLN A 156 20.22 -11.59 16.20
CA GLN A 156 20.02 -12.64 15.22
C GLN A 156 21.30 -12.80 14.41
N ASP A 157 21.55 -14.04 13.96
CA ASP A 157 22.60 -14.31 12.97
C ASP A 157 22.45 -13.29 11.84
N VAL A 158 23.53 -12.56 11.55
CA VAL A 158 23.61 -11.53 10.51
C VAL A 158 23.18 -12.05 9.13
N SER A 159 23.20 -13.37 8.93
CA SER A 159 22.74 -14.05 7.71
C SER A 159 21.26 -14.40 7.69
N LYS A 160 20.47 -14.00 8.70
CA LYS A 160 19.03 -14.26 8.78
C LYS A 160 18.24 -12.97 8.53
N PRO A 161 17.02 -13.10 8.00
CA PRO A 161 16.13 -11.95 7.92
C PRO A 161 15.84 -11.40 9.32
N LEU A 162 16.01 -10.09 9.46
CA LEU A 162 15.73 -9.33 10.67
C LEU A 162 14.21 -9.25 10.87
N VAL A 163 13.75 -9.73 12.01
CA VAL A 163 12.38 -9.46 12.48
C VAL A 163 12.34 -8.11 13.22
N PRO A 164 11.16 -7.49 13.41
CA PRO A 164 11.04 -6.25 14.17
C PRO A 164 11.72 -6.33 15.53
N GLY A 165 12.53 -5.32 15.85
CA GLY A 165 13.42 -5.34 17.00
C GLY A 165 14.44 -4.19 17.03
N TRP A 166 15.26 -4.16 18.08
CA TRP A 166 16.32 -3.18 18.25
C TRP A 166 17.66 -3.69 17.71
N LEU A 167 18.30 -2.87 16.88
CA LEU A 167 19.67 -2.99 16.44
C LEU A 167 20.52 -1.93 17.13
N LYS A 168 21.54 -2.37 17.87
CA LYS A 168 22.44 -1.48 18.61
C LYS A 168 23.88 -1.68 18.17
N LEU A 169 24.36 -0.78 17.32
CA LEU A 169 25.70 -0.83 16.75
C LEU A 169 26.63 0.06 17.59
N LYS A 170 27.57 -0.52 18.34
CA LYS A 170 28.53 0.25 19.15
C LYS A 170 29.60 0.93 18.30
N SER A 171 30.05 0.27 17.23
CA SER A 171 30.99 0.82 16.25
C SER A 171 30.93 0.06 14.93
N GLY A 172 31.53 0.63 13.88
CA GLY A 172 31.52 0.06 12.53
C GLY A 172 30.37 0.58 11.68
N ARG A 173 30.10 -0.12 10.58
CA ARG A 173 29.03 0.21 9.63
C ARG A 173 28.29 -1.05 9.23
N ALA A 174 27.00 -0.92 8.95
CA ALA A 174 26.17 -1.99 8.40
C ALA A 174 25.25 -1.43 7.31
N LEU A 175 25.02 -2.23 6.27
CA LEU A 175 24.06 -1.95 5.22
C LEU A 175 22.87 -2.90 5.41
N ILE A 176 21.70 -2.32 5.61
CA ILE A 176 20.46 -3.02 5.96
C ILE A 176 19.48 -2.80 4.83
N ASP A 177 19.06 -3.88 4.17
CA ASP A 177 18.07 -3.85 3.10
C ASP A 177 16.69 -4.18 3.65
N PHE A 178 15.78 -3.23 3.59
CA PHE A 178 14.40 -3.41 4.01
C PHE A 178 13.59 -4.05 2.89
N LEU A 179 12.68 -4.95 3.24
CA LEU A 179 11.89 -5.69 2.24
C LEU A 179 10.95 -4.78 1.42
N SER A 180 10.69 -3.54 1.87
CA SER A 180 10.00 -2.53 1.06
C SER A 180 10.80 -2.02 -0.15
N GLY A 181 12.10 -2.35 -0.23
CA GLY A 181 13.00 -1.82 -1.27
C GLY A 181 13.73 -0.55 -0.86
N THR A 182 14.00 -0.36 0.44
CA THR A 182 14.80 0.74 0.98
C THR A 182 16.09 0.19 1.58
N THR A 183 17.24 0.73 1.22
CA THR A 183 18.50 0.35 1.86
C THR A 183 18.96 1.43 2.83
N ILE A 184 19.33 1.04 4.06
CA ILE A 184 19.87 1.92 5.09
C ILE A 184 21.34 1.59 5.35
N ALA A 185 22.21 2.58 5.20
CA ALA A 185 23.58 2.52 5.71
C ALA A 185 23.63 3.09 7.13
N LEU A 186 23.82 2.23 8.13
CA LEU A 186 23.92 2.59 9.54
C LEU A 186 25.38 2.71 9.97
N GLN A 187 25.71 3.75 10.74
CA GLN A 187 27.05 3.96 11.28
C GLN A 187 27.02 4.06 12.82
N GLY A 188 27.79 3.20 13.48
CA GLY A 188 27.92 3.19 14.94
C GLY A 188 28.77 4.36 15.47
N PRO A 189 28.49 4.85 16.71
CA PRO A 189 27.48 4.36 17.64
C PRO A 189 26.05 4.74 17.22
N ALA A 190 25.13 3.76 17.19
CA ALA A 190 23.74 3.98 16.79
C ALA A 190 22.76 2.97 17.43
N GLU A 191 21.54 3.44 17.70
CA GLU A 191 20.40 2.66 18.15
C GLU A 191 19.23 2.80 17.16
N LEU A 192 18.98 1.76 16.38
CA LEU A 192 17.94 1.70 15.35
C LEU A 192 16.89 0.66 15.72
N GLY A 193 15.63 1.06 15.77
CA GLY A 193 14.48 0.17 15.83
C GLY A 193 14.00 -0.17 14.42
N VAL A 194 13.90 -1.45 14.11
CA VAL A 194 13.24 -1.95 12.90
C VAL A 194 11.80 -2.28 13.30
N ASN A 195 10.81 -1.56 12.76
CA ASN A 195 9.41 -1.71 13.16
C ASN A 195 8.62 -2.60 12.18
N SER A 196 8.84 -2.40 10.88
CA SER A 196 8.24 -3.18 9.79
C SER A 196 9.16 -3.13 8.57
N ASP A 197 8.74 -3.76 7.48
CA ASP A 197 9.44 -3.74 6.20
C ASP A 197 9.60 -2.34 5.59
N ASN A 198 8.82 -1.35 6.00
CA ASN A 198 8.87 0.03 5.49
C ASN A 198 8.97 1.11 6.58
N ARG A 199 9.23 0.70 7.84
CA ARG A 199 9.29 1.62 8.98
C ARG A 199 10.46 1.32 9.90
N ALA A 200 11.17 2.38 10.26
CA ALA A 200 12.24 2.32 11.25
C ALA A 200 12.18 3.53 12.20
N TYR A 201 12.76 3.36 13.38
CA TYR A 201 12.91 4.40 14.41
C TYR A 201 14.39 4.61 14.72
N LEU A 202 14.93 5.80 14.47
CA LEU A 202 16.28 6.15 14.88
C LEU A 202 16.23 6.87 16.22
N LYS A 203 16.74 6.20 17.26
CA LYS A 203 16.86 6.78 18.59
C LYS A 203 18.09 7.68 18.71
N SER A 204 19.22 7.21 18.19
CA SER A 204 20.48 7.95 18.17
C SER A 204 21.45 7.37 17.14
N GLY A 205 22.39 8.17 16.67
CA GLY A 205 23.42 7.78 15.71
C GLY A 205 23.22 8.42 14.33
N ARG A 206 23.91 7.86 13.33
CA ARG A 206 23.89 8.37 11.95
C ARG A 206 23.50 7.27 10.99
N LEU A 207 22.62 7.60 10.05
CA LEU A 207 22.28 6.72 8.94
C LEU A 207 22.14 7.51 7.63
N ALA A 208 22.23 6.78 6.53
CA ALA A 208 21.81 7.25 5.22
C ALA A 208 20.80 6.27 4.64
N VAL A 209 19.74 6.82 4.06
CA VAL A 209 18.69 6.08 3.36
C VAL A 209 18.94 6.22 1.86
N VAL A 210 18.91 5.09 1.17
CA VAL A 210 18.98 4.99 -0.28
C VAL A 210 17.68 4.35 -0.76
N GLY A 211 16.86 5.14 -1.44
CA GLY A 211 15.65 4.65 -2.08
C GLY A 211 15.98 3.92 -3.38
N THR A 212 15.21 2.88 -3.70
CA THR A 212 15.23 2.28 -5.04
C THR A 212 14.45 3.11 -6.06
N SER A 213 14.59 2.80 -7.35
CA SER A 213 13.89 3.49 -8.45
C SER A 213 12.39 3.18 -8.52
N ARG A 214 11.89 2.20 -7.76
CA ARG A 214 10.47 1.84 -7.71
C ARG A 214 9.79 2.73 -6.66
N PRO A 215 8.62 3.33 -6.94
CA PRO A 215 7.87 4.09 -5.95
C PRO A 215 7.53 3.20 -4.75
N HIS A 216 8.00 3.60 -3.56
CA HIS A 216 7.67 3.00 -2.28
C HIS A 216 7.69 4.09 -1.21
N ASP A 217 6.82 3.95 -0.22
CA ASP A 217 6.82 4.80 0.96
C ASP A 217 7.74 4.19 2.01
N PHE A 218 8.62 5.01 2.58
CA PHE A 218 9.45 4.64 3.72
C PHE A 218 9.30 5.67 4.84
N THR A 219 9.01 5.20 6.04
CA THR A 219 8.80 6.06 7.21
C THR A 219 9.95 5.90 8.20
N LEU A 220 10.69 6.97 8.45
CA LEU A 220 11.71 7.03 9.48
C LEU A 220 11.26 7.98 10.59
N THR A 221 11.17 7.48 11.81
CA THR A 221 10.78 8.28 12.97
C THR A 221 11.96 8.50 13.92
N THR A 222 11.92 9.63 14.62
CA THR A 222 12.77 9.94 15.78
C THR A 222 11.86 10.31 16.95
N ALA A 223 12.44 10.69 18.11
CA ALA A 223 11.65 11.19 19.23
C ALA A 223 10.75 12.38 18.82
N ASN A 224 11.28 13.28 17.99
CA ASN A 224 10.66 14.58 17.71
C ASN A 224 10.14 14.72 16.26
N LEU A 225 10.56 13.85 15.33
CA LEU A 225 10.21 13.98 13.92
C LEU A 225 9.67 12.68 13.32
N THR A 226 8.77 12.83 12.37
CA THR A 226 8.37 11.78 11.42
C THR A 226 8.80 12.23 10.03
N ILE A 227 9.59 11.39 9.36
CA ILE A 227 10.12 11.64 8.02
C ILE A 227 9.51 10.60 7.09
N LEU A 228 8.69 11.08 6.15
CA LEU A 228 8.13 10.28 5.07
C LEU A 228 8.94 10.51 3.80
N SER A 229 9.47 9.42 3.25
CA SER A 229 10.23 9.40 2.00
C SER A 229 9.49 8.61 0.94
N GLN A 230 9.43 9.17 -0.26
CA GLN A 230 8.99 8.48 -1.47
C GLN A 230 10.18 8.37 -2.41
N SER A 231 10.93 7.26 -2.30
CA SER A 231 12.10 7.01 -3.15
C SER A 231 13.18 8.12 -3.11
N ALA A 232 13.43 8.70 -1.93
CA ALA A 232 14.44 9.75 -1.75
C ALA A 232 15.75 9.22 -1.13
N ASN A 233 16.87 9.86 -1.47
CA ASN A 233 18.17 9.60 -0.87
C ASN A 233 18.48 10.71 0.14
N PHE A 234 18.62 10.35 1.42
CA PHE A 234 18.82 11.34 2.48
C PHE A 234 19.64 10.78 3.64
N GLY A 235 20.31 11.67 4.38
CA GLY A 235 21.06 11.37 5.58
C GLY A 235 20.35 11.90 6.81
N LEU A 236 20.36 11.13 7.89
CA LEU A 236 19.83 11.55 9.18
C LEU A 236 20.88 11.33 10.28
N SER A 237 21.07 12.34 11.11
CA SER A 237 21.90 12.27 12.31
C SER A 237 21.08 12.68 13.51
N VAL A 238 21.00 11.83 14.52
CA VAL A 238 20.32 12.11 15.80
C VAL A 238 21.36 12.01 16.91
N THR A 239 21.58 13.11 17.61
CA THR A 239 22.49 13.15 18.75
C THR A 239 21.83 12.53 20.00
N PRO A 240 22.61 12.17 21.04
CA PRO A 240 22.04 11.74 22.32
C PRO A 240 21.12 12.77 23.00
N ASP A 241 21.29 14.06 22.68
CA ASP A 241 20.46 15.17 23.15
C ASP A 241 19.26 15.43 22.21
N GLU A 242 18.91 14.44 21.38
CA GLU A 242 17.79 14.44 20.42
C GLU A 242 17.82 15.52 19.33
N GLN A 243 18.93 16.28 19.21
CA GLN A 243 19.14 17.16 18.06
C GLN A 243 19.21 16.32 16.79
N THR A 244 18.40 16.69 15.81
CA THR A 244 18.24 15.96 14.56
C THR A 244 18.69 16.81 13.38
N GLU A 245 19.58 16.28 12.56
CA GLU A 245 20.07 16.92 11.33
C GLU A 245 19.72 16.02 10.13
N LEU A 246 18.94 16.57 9.20
CA LEU A 246 18.48 15.90 7.98
C LEU A 246 19.09 16.59 6.76
N HIS A 247 19.67 15.79 5.86
CA HIS A 247 20.21 16.22 4.57
C HIS A 247 19.57 15.44 3.45
N VAL A 248 18.97 16.10 2.45
CA VAL A 248 18.37 15.41 1.29
C VAL A 248 19.33 15.53 0.12
N PHE A 249 19.79 14.39 -0.39
CA PHE A 249 20.72 14.33 -1.53
C PHE A 249 19.97 14.21 -2.86
N GLU A 250 18.87 13.47 -2.90
CA GLU A 250 18.06 13.24 -4.09
C GLU A 250 16.60 13.02 -3.70
N GLY A 251 15.67 13.46 -4.56
CA GLY A 251 14.24 13.36 -4.31
C GLY A 251 13.74 14.41 -3.32
N ARG A 252 12.73 14.04 -2.54
CA ARG A 252 12.03 14.91 -1.60
C ARG A 252 11.54 14.10 -0.41
N VAL A 253 11.59 14.69 0.77
CA VAL A 253 11.03 14.12 2.00
C VAL A 253 10.04 15.09 2.64
N THR A 254 9.03 14.53 3.28
CA THR A 254 8.08 15.29 4.10
C THR A 254 8.42 15.05 5.57
N VAL A 255 8.60 16.13 6.31
CA VAL A 255 8.97 16.11 7.73
C VAL A 255 7.83 16.72 8.53
N SER A 256 7.38 16.03 9.56
CA SER A 256 6.39 16.55 10.53
C SER A 256 6.88 16.30 11.96
N GLN A 257 6.33 17.05 12.93
CA GLN A 257 6.60 16.78 14.33
C GLN A 257 5.97 15.45 14.76
N SER A 258 6.73 14.65 15.50
CA SER A 258 6.25 13.42 16.12
C SER A 258 5.37 13.79 17.32
N GLN A 259 4.05 13.64 17.22
CA GLN A 259 3.16 13.94 18.34
C GLN A 259 3.34 12.92 19.47
N SER A 260 3.96 13.35 20.56
CA SER A 260 4.01 12.61 21.81
C SER A 260 2.84 12.99 22.72
N GLN A 261 1.91 12.05 22.91
CA GLN A 261 0.72 12.05 23.79
C GLN A 261 -0.54 12.82 23.35
N PRO A 262 -1.75 12.21 23.53
CA PRO A 262 -3.01 12.91 23.42
C PRO A 262 -3.19 13.81 24.65
N LYS A 263 -3.00 15.11 24.49
CA LYS A 263 -3.59 16.06 25.43
C LYS A 263 -5.10 16.02 25.20
N ALA A 264 -5.80 15.37 26.14
CA ALA A 264 -7.23 15.49 26.26
C ALA A 264 -7.59 16.96 26.52
N GLU A 265 -7.93 17.70 25.48
CA GLU A 265 -8.78 18.87 25.57
C GLU A 265 -9.48 19.07 24.24
N ILE A 266 -10.66 18.44 24.13
CA ILE A 266 -11.61 18.70 23.07
C ILE A 266 -12.09 20.14 23.26
N ILE A 267 -11.66 21.04 22.39
CA ILE A 267 -12.42 22.23 22.06
C ILE A 267 -12.75 22.16 20.57
N GLN A 268 -14.05 22.27 20.32
CA GLN A 268 -14.75 22.05 19.07
C GLN A 268 -14.31 23.00 17.96
N ASP A 269 -14.41 22.47 16.74
CA ASP A 269 -14.67 23.18 15.49
C ASP A 269 -13.50 23.92 14.83
N GLN A 270 -12.46 23.17 14.42
CA GLN A 270 -11.59 23.55 13.31
C GLN A 270 -11.18 22.31 12.50
N THR A 271 -11.39 22.36 11.19
CA THR A 271 -10.73 21.53 10.18
C THR A 271 -9.26 21.37 10.54
N PRO A 272 -8.68 20.16 10.60
CA PRO A 272 -7.25 20.04 10.73
C PRO A 272 -6.63 20.55 9.43
N GLU A 273 -6.31 21.84 9.39
CA GLU A 273 -5.22 22.31 8.56
C GLU A 273 -4.04 21.39 8.88
N THR A 274 -3.39 20.91 7.82
CA THR A 274 -2.12 20.21 7.84
C THR A 274 -1.04 21.15 8.39
N ALA A 275 -1.15 21.50 9.66
CA ALA A 275 -0.27 22.42 10.34
C ALA A 275 1.03 21.67 10.62
N ASP A 276 2.10 22.14 9.97
CA ASP A 276 3.50 21.84 10.28
C ASP A 276 4.12 20.59 9.63
N ALA A 277 3.69 20.23 8.41
CA ALA A 277 4.47 19.37 7.53
C ALA A 277 5.38 20.23 6.62
N ILE A 278 6.70 20.06 6.75
CA ILE A 278 7.70 20.75 5.93
C ILE A 278 8.20 19.80 4.86
N THR A 279 8.23 20.28 3.62
CA THR A 279 8.82 19.55 2.49
C THR A 279 10.28 19.97 2.31
N VAL A 280 11.18 18.99 2.22
CA VAL A 280 12.62 19.23 2.01
C VAL A 280 13.09 18.50 0.77
N GLU A 281 13.75 19.24 -0.11
CA GLU A 281 14.14 18.80 -1.45
C GLU A 281 15.65 18.55 -1.56
N ALA A 282 16.06 17.87 -2.63
CA ALA A 282 17.45 17.64 -2.95
C ALA A 282 18.32 18.91 -2.84
N GLY A 283 19.44 18.79 -2.12
CA GLY A 283 20.37 19.88 -1.85
C GLY A 283 20.03 20.72 -0.61
N GLN A 284 18.92 20.45 0.08
CA GLN A 284 18.54 21.13 1.31
C GLN A 284 18.92 20.32 2.56
N SER A 285 19.14 21.06 3.64
CA SER A 285 19.39 20.51 4.98
C SER A 285 18.59 21.26 6.03
N ILE A 286 18.18 20.53 7.07
CA ILE A 286 17.37 21.05 8.18
C ILE A 286 17.96 20.53 9.48
N VAL A 287 18.01 21.41 10.47
CA VAL A 287 18.43 21.08 11.84
C VAL A 287 17.24 21.36 12.75
N PHE A 288 16.91 20.39 13.59
CA PHE A 288 15.88 20.48 14.61
C PHE A 288 16.53 20.26 15.97
N ASP A 289 16.40 21.25 16.85
CA ASP A 289 16.83 21.13 18.23
C ASP A 289 15.75 20.40 19.03
N GLY A 290 16.10 19.29 19.68
CA GLY A 290 15.24 18.64 20.65
C GLY A 290 15.18 19.52 21.90
N SER A 291 14.02 20.11 22.19
CA SER A 291 13.78 20.99 23.34
C SER A 291 12.91 20.33 24.38
#